data_AF-A0A1B8B045-F1
#
_entry.id   AF-A0A1B8B045-F1
#
_cell.length_a   1.000
_cell.length_b   1.000
_cell.length_c   1.000
_cell.angle_alpha   90.00
_cell.angle_beta   90.00
_cell.angle_gamma   90.00
#
_symmetry.space_group_name_H-M   'P 1'
#
loop_
_entity.id
_entity.type
_entity.pdbx_description
1 polymer ?
#
loop_
_entity_poly.entity_id
_entity_poly.type
_entity_poly.pdbx_seq_one_letter_code
_entity_poly.pdbx_strand_id
1 'polypeptide(L)'
;MDPVFYSVEGCIQQFFESLTTATRAECDIKATSLIGAPVRPMPIQGSWSYTVTGESSDTDVVQFRAGRSKLNMKNVNIAMEVHTKYVPQCIYLGQIGGRNPLSVYVMEKCSGVCYIQARNISMEGKAEFETRQFRTVGDLASFFAEAWKGAQQVSLTDVSDLRQEIEIDLD
;
A
#
# COMPACT_ATOMS: atom_id res chain seq x y z
N MET A 1 -28.19 9.20 -4.94
CA MET A 1 -27.12 8.74 -4.03
C MET A 1 -26.27 9.96 -3.78
N ASP A 2 -26.17 10.40 -2.53
CA ASP A 2 -25.37 11.57 -2.18
C ASP A 2 -23.88 11.22 -2.29
N PRO A 3 -23.03 12.15 -2.76
CA PRO A 3 -21.61 11.90 -2.89
C PRO A 3 -20.97 11.64 -1.51
N VAL A 4 -20.31 10.49 -1.37
CA VAL A 4 -19.52 10.17 -0.18
C VAL A 4 -18.17 10.83 -0.30
N PHE A 5 -17.88 11.79 0.58
CA PHE A 5 -16.59 12.45 0.64
C PHE A 5 -15.59 11.61 1.45
N TYR A 6 -14.37 11.49 0.93
CA TYR A 6 -13.30 10.80 1.63
C TYR A 6 -12.95 11.52 2.95
N SER A 7 -12.84 10.74 4.04
CA SER A 7 -12.38 11.20 5.35
C SER A 7 -11.31 10.25 5.86
N VAL A 8 -10.11 10.76 6.11
CA VAL A 8 -8.99 9.97 6.67
C VAL A 8 -9.42 9.33 7.99
N GLU A 9 -9.95 10.13 8.91
CA GLU A 9 -10.39 9.66 10.22
C GLU A 9 -11.57 8.69 10.11
N GLY A 10 -12.49 8.90 9.16
CA GLY A 10 -13.58 7.95 8.89
C GLY A 10 -13.07 6.59 8.41
N CYS A 11 -12.07 6.56 7.53
CA CYS A 11 -11.43 5.32 7.09
C CYS A 11 -10.66 4.62 8.22
N ILE A 12 -9.94 5.39 9.05
CA ILE A 12 -9.21 4.85 10.21
C ILE A 12 -10.19 4.23 11.19
N GLN A 13 -11.27 4.94 11.53
CA GLN A 13 -12.31 4.47 12.43
C GLN A 13 -12.93 3.17 11.92
N GLN A 14 -13.36 3.14 10.65
CA GLN A 14 -13.94 1.94 10.04
C GLN A 14 -12.99 0.74 10.08
N PHE A 15 -11.69 0.96 9.82
CA PHE A 15 -10.67 -0.09 9.89
C PHE A 15 -10.59 -0.71 11.29
N PHE A 16 -10.49 0.12 12.34
CA PHE A 16 -10.36 -0.36 13.71
C PHE A 16 -11.65 -0.97 14.26
N GLU A 17 -12.82 -0.48 13.85
CA GLU A 17 -14.12 -1.04 14.25
C GLU A 17 -14.40 -2.41 13.60
N SER A 18 -13.96 -2.61 12.36
CA SER A 18 -14.41 -3.75 11.55
C SER A 18 -13.37 -4.87 11.41
N LEU A 19 -12.07 -4.56 11.50
CA LEU A 19 -11.03 -5.46 10.97
C LEU A 19 -10.03 -5.97 12.01
N THR A 20 -10.06 -5.45 13.23
CA THR A 20 -9.11 -5.84 14.26
C THR A 20 -9.67 -5.67 15.67
N THR A 21 -8.99 -6.27 16.65
CA THR A 21 -9.17 -5.97 18.07
C THR A 21 -8.03 -5.11 18.62
N ALA A 22 -6.99 -4.84 17.83
CA ALA A 22 -5.95 -3.88 18.20
C ALA A 22 -6.53 -2.46 18.14
N THR A 23 -6.02 -1.58 18.99
CA THR A 23 -6.42 -0.18 19.02
C THR A 23 -5.48 0.67 18.17
N ARG A 24 -5.94 1.84 17.75
CA ARG A 24 -5.10 2.86 17.11
C ARG A 24 -3.90 3.22 17.98
N ALA A 25 -4.11 3.39 19.29
CA ALA A 25 -3.04 3.76 20.22
C ALA A 25 -1.93 2.70 20.29
N GLU A 26 -2.28 1.41 20.31
CA GLU A 26 -1.28 0.32 20.26
C GLU A 26 -0.48 0.34 18.95
N CYS A 27 -1.15 0.61 17.83
CA CYS A 27 -0.49 0.74 16.53
C CYS A 27 0.43 1.97 16.49
N ASP A 28 -0.02 3.12 16.98
CA ASP A 28 0.76 4.36 16.97
C ASP A 28 2.00 4.25 17.89
N ILE A 29 1.86 3.63 19.06
CA ILE A 29 2.99 3.32 19.96
C ILE A 29 4.00 2.39 19.25
N LYS A 30 3.51 1.32 18.62
CA LYS A 30 4.36 0.39 17.89
C LYS A 30 5.09 1.09 16.74
N ALA A 31 4.39 1.89 15.94
CA ALA A 31 4.99 2.62 14.82
C ALA A 31 6.00 3.66 15.30
N THR A 32 5.69 4.39 16.36
CA THR A 32 6.63 5.34 17.00
C THR A 32 7.91 4.64 17.44
N SER A 33 7.81 3.43 18.01
CA SER A 33 8.98 2.64 18.41
C SER A 33 9.83 2.16 17.22
N LEU A 34 9.21 1.94 16.07
CA LEU A 34 9.89 1.47 14.85
C LEU A 34 10.56 2.61 14.09
N ILE A 35 9.90 3.77 14.02
CA ILE A 35 10.39 4.96 13.32
C ILE A 35 11.36 5.76 14.19
N GLY A 36 11.19 5.73 15.52
CA GLY A 36 11.98 6.55 16.45
C GLY A 36 11.50 8.00 16.57
N ALA A 37 10.29 8.30 16.06
CA ALA A 37 9.67 9.63 16.12
C ALA A 37 8.14 9.51 16.26
N PRO A 38 7.45 10.56 16.76
CA PRO A 38 5.99 10.61 16.71
C PRO A 38 5.47 10.35 15.30
N VAL A 39 4.30 9.71 15.21
CA VAL A 39 3.73 9.29 13.94
C VAL A 39 2.43 10.02 13.64
N ARG A 40 2.18 10.23 12.35
CA ARG A 40 0.92 10.75 11.83
C ARG A 40 0.33 9.80 10.78
N PRO A 41 -1.00 9.73 10.64
CA PRO A 41 -1.62 8.96 9.56
C PRO A 41 -1.22 9.50 8.18
N MET A 42 -1.07 8.58 7.24
CA MET A 42 -0.97 8.95 5.83
C MET A 42 -2.29 9.57 5.34
N PRO A 43 -2.26 10.54 4.40
CA PRO A 43 -3.47 11.22 3.92
C PRO A 43 -4.46 10.34 3.16
N ILE A 44 -4.02 9.15 2.72
CA ILE A 44 -4.86 8.16 2.06
C ILE A 44 -4.62 6.82 2.78
N GLN A 45 -5.72 6.20 3.21
CA GLN A 45 -5.74 4.92 3.92
C GLN A 45 -6.29 3.82 3.01
N GLY A 46 -5.80 2.60 3.20
CA GLY A 46 -6.30 1.44 2.48
C GLY A 46 -7.51 0.83 3.20
N SER A 47 -8.43 0.23 2.45
CA SER A 47 -9.63 -0.41 3.01
C SER A 47 -9.34 -1.54 4.01
N TRP A 48 -8.14 -2.12 3.96
CA TRP A 48 -7.70 -3.20 4.86
C TRP A 48 -6.42 -2.88 5.61
N SER A 49 -6.05 -1.61 5.68
CA SER A 49 -4.79 -1.22 6.31
C SER A 49 -4.82 0.17 6.91
N TYR A 50 -4.26 0.28 8.11
CA TYR A 50 -3.88 1.54 8.73
C TYR A 50 -2.40 1.83 8.42
N THR A 51 -2.09 3.00 7.87
CA THR A 51 -0.74 3.39 7.47
C THR A 51 -0.35 4.74 8.09
N VAL A 52 0.82 4.78 8.71
CA VAL A 52 1.39 5.96 9.36
C VAL A 52 2.80 6.23 8.88
N THR A 53 3.26 7.46 9.05
CA THR A 53 4.63 7.92 8.75
C THR A 53 5.14 8.75 9.92
N GLY A 54 6.46 8.92 10.03
CA GLY A 54 7.03 9.83 11.04
C GLY A 54 6.63 11.28 10.77
N GLU A 55 6.36 12.04 11.83
CA GLU A 55 6.07 13.48 11.74
C GLU A 55 7.31 14.28 11.37
N SER A 56 8.44 13.97 12.00
CA SER A 56 9.75 14.58 11.76
C SER A 56 10.68 13.74 10.89
N SER A 57 10.37 12.45 10.71
CA SER A 57 11.13 11.50 9.88
C SER A 57 10.23 10.92 8.80
N ASP A 58 10.22 11.57 7.64
CA ASP A 58 9.36 11.21 6.51
C ASP A 58 10.00 10.16 5.58
N THR A 59 10.84 9.28 6.14
CA THR A 59 11.64 8.29 5.41
C THR A 59 10.99 6.92 5.35
N ASP A 60 10.18 6.58 6.34
CA ASP A 60 9.59 5.25 6.50
C ASP A 60 8.10 5.35 6.77
N VAL A 61 7.37 4.37 6.25
CA VAL A 61 5.96 4.16 6.60
C VAL A 61 5.81 2.83 7.34
N VAL A 62 4.92 2.84 8.33
CA VAL A 62 4.49 1.63 9.01
C VAL A 62 3.07 1.34 8.57
N GLN A 63 2.85 0.13 8.04
CA GLN A 63 1.54 -0.32 7.63
C GLN A 63 1.08 -1.51 8.47
N PHE A 64 -0.10 -1.38 9.05
CA PHE A 64 -0.81 -2.41 9.79
C PHE A 64 -1.93 -2.95 8.93
N ARG A 65 -1.86 -4.22 8.54
CA ARG A 65 -2.82 -4.85 7.61
C ARG A 65 -3.65 -5.89 8.32
N ALA A 66 -4.96 -5.90 8.05
CA ALA A 66 -5.84 -6.96 8.53
C ALA A 66 -5.34 -8.34 8.06
N GLY A 67 -5.51 -9.38 8.87
CA GLY A 67 -4.98 -10.74 8.56
C GLY A 67 -5.40 -11.26 7.18
N ARG A 68 -6.64 -10.99 6.76
CA ARG A 68 -7.16 -11.36 5.43
C ARG A 68 -6.50 -10.66 4.23
N SER A 69 -5.72 -9.61 4.49
CA SER A 69 -5.03 -8.83 3.46
C SER A 69 -3.52 -8.79 3.74
N LYS A 70 -2.97 -9.88 4.30
CA LYS A 70 -1.53 -10.02 4.50
C LYS A 70 -0.80 -9.96 3.15
N LEU A 71 0.31 -9.23 3.08
CA LEU A 71 1.14 -9.22 1.88
C LEU A 71 1.87 -10.57 1.76
N ASN A 72 1.88 -11.13 0.55
CA ASN A 72 2.73 -12.27 0.24
C ASN A 72 4.16 -11.77 0.04
N MET A 73 5.02 -11.97 1.05
CA MET A 73 6.40 -11.49 1.02
C MET A 73 7.25 -12.12 -0.09
N LYS A 74 6.92 -13.31 -0.58
CA LYS A 74 7.56 -13.88 -1.77
C LYS A 74 7.30 -13.01 -2.99
N ASN A 75 6.05 -12.60 -3.19
CA ASN A 75 5.67 -11.72 -4.30
C ASN A 75 6.24 -10.30 -4.13
N VAL A 76 6.29 -9.78 -2.90
CA VAL A 76 6.92 -8.48 -2.60
C VAL A 76 8.41 -8.51 -2.94
N ASN A 77 9.13 -9.58 -2.58
CA ASN A 77 10.55 -9.72 -2.91
C ASN A 77 10.79 -9.78 -4.42
N ILE A 78 9.98 -10.55 -5.15
CA ILE A 78 10.01 -10.56 -6.62
C ILE A 78 9.77 -9.15 -7.17
N ALA A 79 8.76 -8.43 -6.65
CA ALA A 79 8.46 -7.09 -7.10
C ALA A 79 9.61 -6.11 -6.84
N MET A 80 10.32 -6.22 -5.71
CA MET A 80 11.51 -5.43 -5.42
C MET A 80 12.67 -5.72 -6.39
N GLU A 81 12.85 -6.99 -6.77
CA GLU A 81 13.90 -7.41 -7.72
C GLU A 81 13.59 -6.96 -9.16
N VAL A 82 12.32 -7.02 -9.56
CA VAL A 82 11.89 -6.71 -10.93
C VAL A 82 11.71 -5.21 -11.14
N HIS A 83 11.18 -4.49 -10.15
CA HIS A 83 10.82 -3.08 -10.22
C HIS A 83 11.70 -2.23 -9.30
N THR A 84 13.02 -2.38 -9.42
CA THR A 84 14.01 -1.77 -8.51
C THR A 84 13.89 -0.24 -8.38
N LYS A 85 13.26 0.43 -9.36
CA LYS A 85 13.01 1.88 -9.35
C LYS A 85 11.72 2.28 -8.62
N TYR A 86 10.74 1.40 -8.55
CA TYR A 86 9.36 1.76 -8.19
C TYR A 86 8.87 1.10 -6.89
N VAL A 87 9.42 -0.06 -6.54
CA VAL A 87 9.01 -0.81 -5.35
C VAL A 87 10.02 -0.56 -4.22
N PRO A 88 9.61 0.15 -3.15
CA PRO A 88 10.49 0.41 -2.02
C PRO A 88 10.79 -0.86 -1.23
N GLN A 89 11.82 -0.81 -0.40
CA GLN A 89 12.08 -1.87 0.56
C GLN A 89 10.85 -2.12 1.44
N CYS A 90 10.52 -3.38 1.70
CA CYS A 90 9.42 -3.78 2.57
C CYS A 90 9.83 -4.92 3.49
N ILE A 91 9.63 -4.73 4.79
CA ILE A 91 10.04 -5.67 5.84
C ILE A 91 8.82 -6.06 6.66
N TYR A 92 8.60 -7.36 6.83
CA TYR A 92 7.57 -7.91 7.71
C TYR A 92 8.10 -8.06 9.14
N LEU A 93 7.38 -7.51 10.13
CA LEU A 93 7.81 -7.47 11.54
C LEU A 93 6.90 -8.26 12.49
N GLY A 94 6.08 -9.16 11.94
CA GLY A 94 5.18 -9.99 12.74
C GLY A 94 3.78 -9.38 12.88
N GLN A 95 3.16 -9.57 14.03
CA GLN A 95 1.76 -9.21 14.26
C GLN A 95 1.56 -8.46 15.58
N ILE A 96 0.46 -7.71 15.66
CA ILE A 96 -0.02 -7.03 16.87
C ILE A 96 -1.54 -7.27 17.05
N GLY A 97 -2.00 -7.34 18.30
CA GLY A 97 -3.39 -7.63 18.65
C GLY A 97 -3.63 -9.11 18.95
N GLY A 98 -4.81 -9.39 19.51
CA GLY A 98 -5.23 -10.73 19.92
C GLY A 98 -6.00 -11.48 18.85
N ARG A 99 -7.34 -11.51 18.96
CA ARG A 99 -8.22 -12.38 18.16
C ARG A 99 -8.19 -12.06 16.66
N ASN A 100 -8.08 -10.78 16.30
CA ASN A 100 -8.02 -10.32 14.91
C ASN A 100 -6.71 -9.52 14.71
N PRO A 101 -5.55 -10.20 14.62
CA PRO A 101 -4.26 -9.54 14.64
C PRO A 101 -3.98 -8.79 13.33
N LEU A 102 -3.23 -7.70 13.44
CA LEU A 102 -2.71 -6.93 12.31
C LEU A 102 -1.30 -7.38 11.98
N SER A 103 -1.03 -7.63 10.71
CA SER A 103 0.33 -7.84 10.20
C SER A 103 1.04 -6.51 10.05
N VAL A 104 2.26 -6.40 10.59
CA VAL A 104 3.03 -5.16 10.64
C VAL A 104 4.12 -5.17 9.59
N TYR A 105 4.19 -4.10 8.79
CA TYR A 105 5.21 -3.89 7.77
C TYR A 105 5.86 -2.53 7.94
N VAL A 106 7.17 -2.47 7.74
CA VAL A 106 7.92 -1.22 7.57
C VAL A 106 8.35 -1.14 6.11
N MET A 107 8.12 0.01 5.50
CA MET A 107 8.51 0.26 4.12
C MET A 107 9.22 1.60 4.01
N GLU A 108 10.20 1.69 3.12
CA GLU A 108 10.75 2.98 2.74
C GLU A 108 9.63 3.82 2.10
N LYS A 109 9.53 5.09 2.50
CA LYS A 109 8.54 6.01 1.97
C LYS A 109 8.99 6.52 0.61
N CYS A 110 8.29 6.11 -0.44
CA CYS A 110 8.47 6.70 -1.76
C CYS A 110 8.16 8.20 -1.74
N SER A 111 9.07 9.01 -2.30
CA SER A 111 8.84 10.43 -2.50
C SER A 111 7.67 10.67 -3.46
N GLY A 112 6.83 11.66 -3.16
CA GLY A 112 5.72 12.07 -4.02
C GLY A 112 4.37 12.07 -3.30
N VAL A 113 3.31 12.24 -4.08
CA VAL A 113 1.92 12.21 -3.61
C VAL A 113 1.15 11.16 -4.38
N CYS A 114 0.11 10.59 -3.78
CA CYS A 114 -0.72 9.62 -4.49
C CYS A 114 -1.37 10.29 -5.71
N TYR A 115 -1.44 9.58 -6.83
CA TYR A 115 -2.01 10.12 -8.08
C TYR A 115 -3.44 10.67 -7.90
N ILE A 116 -4.25 10.04 -7.05
CA ILE A 116 -5.61 10.50 -6.71
C ILE A 116 -5.63 11.91 -6.08
N GLN A 117 -4.56 12.29 -5.39
CA GLN A 117 -4.38 13.62 -4.83
C GLN A 117 -3.86 14.56 -5.93
N ALA A 118 -2.86 14.13 -6.70
CA ALA A 118 -2.28 14.96 -7.76
C ALA A 118 -3.22 15.29 -8.92
N ARG A 119 -4.20 14.42 -9.23
CA ARG A 119 -5.05 14.57 -10.42
C ARG A 119 -5.88 15.87 -10.45
N ASN A 120 -6.22 16.42 -9.28
CA ASN A 120 -7.13 17.58 -9.14
C ASN A 120 -6.46 18.82 -8.52
N ILE A 121 -5.18 18.74 -8.13
CA ILE A 121 -4.50 19.80 -7.35
C ILE A 121 -3.69 20.76 -8.25
N SER A 122 -3.68 20.51 -9.56
CA SER A 122 -2.84 21.25 -10.49
C SER A 122 -3.36 22.68 -10.74
N MET A 123 -2.76 23.68 -10.11
CA MET A 123 -2.83 25.08 -10.56
C MET A 123 -1.98 25.32 -11.83
N GLU A 124 -1.23 24.29 -12.24
CA GLU A 124 -0.35 24.29 -13.40
C GLU A 124 -1.16 24.42 -14.70
N GLY A 125 -0.55 25.03 -15.72
CA GLY A 125 -1.20 25.22 -17.01
C GLY A 125 -1.58 23.88 -17.66
N LYS A 126 -2.58 23.89 -18.55
CA LYS A 126 -3.06 22.69 -19.27
C LYS A 126 -1.92 21.84 -19.85
N ALA A 127 -0.90 22.47 -20.43
CA ALA A 127 0.24 21.79 -21.05
C ALA A 127 1.13 21.02 -20.04
N GLU A 128 1.32 21.56 -18.83
CA GLU A 128 2.10 20.91 -17.77
C GLU A 128 1.35 19.70 -17.20
N PHE A 129 0.04 19.86 -17.01
CA PHE A 129 -0.84 18.74 -16.65
C PHE A 129 -0.78 17.61 -17.68
N GLU A 130 -0.96 17.93 -18.97
CA GLU A 130 -0.91 16.94 -20.06
C GLU A 130 0.46 16.23 -20.12
N THR A 131 1.56 16.98 -19.95
CA THR A 131 2.91 16.42 -19.92
C THR A 131 3.09 15.45 -18.75
N ARG A 132 2.62 15.81 -17.55
CA ARG A 132 2.67 14.91 -16.39
C ARG A 132 1.83 13.67 -16.62
N GLN A 133 0.63 13.79 -17.17
CA GLN A 133 -0.23 12.65 -17.51
C GLN A 133 0.48 11.68 -18.45
N PHE A 134 1.10 12.20 -19.51
CA PHE A 134 1.83 11.39 -20.46
C PHE A 134 3.00 10.63 -19.80
N ARG A 135 3.75 11.30 -18.92
CA ARG A 135 4.83 10.66 -18.13
C ARG A 135 4.30 9.57 -17.21
N THR A 136 3.22 9.82 -16.46
CA THR A 136 2.60 8.82 -15.58
C THR A 136 2.18 7.58 -16.35
N VAL A 137 1.56 7.75 -17.53
CA VAL A 137 1.16 6.62 -18.39
C VAL A 137 2.40 5.87 -18.89
N GLY A 138 3.45 6.58 -19.32
CA GLY A 138 4.71 5.97 -19.74
C GLY A 138 5.44 5.20 -18.63
N ASP A 139 5.48 5.74 -17.42
CA ASP A 139 6.04 5.09 -16.24
C ASP A 139 5.25 3.83 -15.87
N LEU A 140 3.91 3.89 -15.93
CA LEU A 140 3.05 2.73 -15.67
C LEU A 140 3.25 1.63 -16.74
N ALA A 141 3.34 2.01 -18.02
CA ALA A 141 3.65 1.06 -19.09
C ALA A 141 5.04 0.41 -18.91
N SER A 142 6.01 1.19 -18.44
CA SER A 142 7.36 0.69 -18.16
C SER A 142 7.36 -0.29 -16.98
N PHE A 143 6.69 0.06 -15.88
CA PHE A 143 6.49 -0.82 -14.72
C PHE A 143 5.90 -2.16 -15.16
N PHE A 144 4.84 -2.14 -15.96
CA PHE A 144 4.26 -3.36 -16.52
C PHE A 144 5.24 -4.14 -17.40
N ALA A 145 5.93 -3.48 -18.32
CA ALA A 145 6.92 -4.12 -19.19
C ALA A 145 8.09 -4.78 -18.43
N GLU A 146 8.51 -4.21 -17.29
CA GLU A 146 9.50 -4.81 -16.40
C GLU A 146 9.03 -6.16 -15.86
N ALA A 147 7.76 -6.29 -15.49
CA ALA A 147 7.18 -7.56 -15.02
C ALA A 147 7.26 -8.67 -16.08
N TRP A 148 6.99 -8.34 -17.35
CA TRP A 148 7.13 -9.29 -18.45
C TRP A 148 8.58 -9.69 -18.74
N LYS A 149 9.52 -8.73 -18.62
CA LYS A 149 10.94 -9.00 -18.83
C LYS A 149 11.56 -9.80 -17.68
N GLY A 150 11.09 -9.57 -16.45
CA GLY A 150 11.48 -10.27 -15.23
C GLY A 150 10.55 -11.43 -14.87
N ALA A 151 9.90 -12.05 -15.87
CA ALA A 151 8.92 -13.09 -15.63
C ALA A 151 9.51 -14.25 -14.84
N GLN A 152 8.84 -14.60 -13.73
CA GLN A 152 9.25 -15.68 -12.87
C GLN A 152 8.87 -17.03 -13.48
N GLN A 153 9.66 -18.06 -13.21
CA GLN A 153 9.23 -19.43 -13.49
C GLN A 153 8.16 -19.82 -12.47
N VAL A 154 6.95 -20.06 -12.97
CA VAL A 154 5.78 -20.42 -12.15
C VAL A 154 5.51 -21.90 -12.32
N SER A 155 5.19 -22.61 -11.24
CA SER A 155 4.90 -24.04 -11.33
C SER A 155 3.57 -24.28 -12.03
N LEU A 156 3.40 -25.46 -12.65
CA LEU A 156 2.12 -25.82 -13.28
C LEU A 156 0.97 -25.88 -12.26
N THR A 157 1.27 -26.21 -11.01
CA THR A 157 0.31 -26.17 -9.90
C THR A 157 -0.15 -24.74 -9.63
N ASP A 158 0.78 -23.80 -9.46
CA ASP A 158 0.43 -22.38 -9.26
C ASP A 158 -0.40 -21.81 -10.42
N VAL A 159 -0.10 -22.22 -11.67
CA VAL A 159 -0.88 -21.82 -12.86
C VAL A 159 -2.29 -22.41 -12.83
N SER A 160 -2.43 -23.66 -12.42
CA SER A 160 -3.74 -24.33 -12.30
C SER A 160 -4.59 -23.70 -11.22
N ASP A 161 -4.01 -23.45 -10.04
CA ASP A 161 -4.70 -22.85 -8.91
C ASP A 161 -5.21 -21.45 -9.26
N LEU A 162 -4.36 -20.63 -9.90
CA LEU A 162 -4.74 -19.29 -10.36
C LEU A 162 -5.86 -19.32 -11.40
N ARG A 163 -5.83 -20.27 -12.34
CA ARG A 163 -6.91 -20.43 -13.33
C ARG A 163 -8.24 -20.76 -12.66
N GLN A 164 -8.22 -21.66 -11.69
CA GLN A 164 -9.41 -22.04 -10.95
C GLN A 164 -9.99 -20.86 -10.13
N GLU A 165 -9.12 -20.05 -9.50
CA GLU A 165 -9.55 -18.83 -8.81
C GLU A 165 -10.21 -17.83 -9.77
N ILE A 166 -9.61 -17.60 -10.95
CA ILE A 166 -10.17 -16.70 -11.97
C ILE A 166 -11.51 -17.21 -12.49
N GLU A 167 -11.65 -18.52 -12.72
CA GLU A 167 -12.92 -19.12 -13.17
C GLU A 167 -14.04 -18.94 -12.13
N ILE A 168 -13.72 -19.06 -10.83
CA ILE A 168 -14.68 -18.84 -9.74
C ILE A 168 -15.13 -17.37 -9.67
N ASP A 169 -14.22 -16.42 -9.89
CA ASP A 169 -14.53 -14.98 -9.83
C ASP A 169 -15.36 -14.47 -11.03
N LEU A 170 -15.49 -15.27 -12.09
CA LEU A 170 -16.24 -14.93 -13.31
C LEU A 170 -17.68 -15.47 -13.33
N ASP A 171 -18.04 -16.38 -12.41
CA ASP A 171 -19.38 -16.96 -12.23
C ASP A 171 -20.19 -16.24 -11.13
#